data_AF-K1T4I1-F1
#
_entry.id   AF-K1T4I1-F1
#
_cell.length_a   1.000
_cell.length_b   1.000
_cell.length_c   1.000
_cell.angle_alpha   90.00
_cell.angle_beta   90.00
_cell.angle_gamma   90.00
#
_symmetry.space_group_name_H-M   'P 1'
#
loop_
_entity.id
_entity.type
_entity.pdbx_description
1 polymer ?
#
loop_
_entity_poly.entity_id
_entity_poly.type
_entity_poly.pdbx_seq_one_letter_code
_entity_poly.pdbx_strand_id
1 'polypeptide(L)'
;MTHHSATDIADMALIPGMRVYLPSDRFQTRKLMEALYQDDQTAYIRVGRYAVPDVYSEDNCPFEMDKATVIGEGTDVAIIACGEMVEAAVAASKELNEQGISAGVLDMYCVKPLDEQAVIRAAEKAKAVIVIEEHTRIGGLGSMVCQIVAANAPRKVT
;
A
#
# COMPACT_ATOMS: atom_id res chain seq x y z
N MET A 1 -8.19 18.49 15.55
CA MET A 1 -7.92 17.19 14.90
C MET A 1 -7.60 16.17 15.98
N THR A 2 -8.59 15.75 16.78
CA THR A 2 -8.39 14.84 17.93
C THR A 2 -8.84 13.41 17.67
N HIS A 3 -9.61 13.17 16.60
CA HIS A 3 -10.23 11.89 16.26
C HIS A 3 -9.71 11.28 14.95
N HIS A 4 -8.73 11.94 14.31
CA HIS A 4 -8.11 11.42 13.09
C HIS A 4 -6.78 10.76 13.45
N SER A 5 -6.68 9.48 13.14
CA SER A 5 -5.46 8.69 13.32
C SER A 5 -4.47 8.99 12.20
N ALA A 6 -3.80 10.14 12.28
CA ALA A 6 -2.84 10.57 11.26
C ALA A 6 -1.40 10.08 11.54
N THR A 7 -1.16 9.41 12.67
CA THR A 7 0.17 8.93 13.13
C THR A 7 0.20 7.44 13.46
N ASP A 8 -0.94 6.76 13.34
CA ASP A 8 -1.13 5.38 13.78
C ASP A 8 -0.21 4.37 13.07
N ILE A 9 0.04 4.54 11.77
CA ILE A 9 1.00 3.70 11.04
C ILE A 9 2.36 3.80 11.70
N ALA A 10 2.85 5.01 11.95
CA ALA A 10 4.14 5.22 12.59
C ALA A 10 4.17 4.65 14.02
N ASP A 11 3.14 4.96 14.82
CA ASP A 11 3.05 4.55 16.21
C ASP A 11 3.03 3.01 16.35
N MET A 12 2.25 2.33 15.53
CA MET A 12 2.13 0.87 15.55
C MET A 12 3.34 0.18 14.93
N ALA A 13 3.92 0.75 13.86
CA ALA A 13 5.10 0.19 13.21
C ALA A 13 6.34 0.22 14.12
N LEU A 14 6.43 1.14 15.09
CA LEU A 14 7.53 1.18 16.05
C LEU A 14 7.51 0.03 17.06
N ILE A 15 6.36 -0.62 17.30
CA ILE A 15 6.25 -1.71 18.27
C ILE A 15 6.93 -2.99 17.72
N PRO A 16 7.93 -3.57 18.41
CA PRO A 16 8.55 -4.81 17.97
C PRO A 16 7.55 -5.96 17.86
N GLY A 17 7.62 -6.74 16.78
CA GLY A 17 6.69 -7.85 16.53
C GLY A 17 5.27 -7.45 16.10
N MET A 18 4.91 -6.17 16.14
CA MET A 18 3.63 -5.70 15.60
C MET A 18 3.64 -5.75 14.07
N ARG A 19 2.56 -6.29 13.50
CA ARG A 19 2.25 -6.20 12.06
C ARG A 19 1.19 -5.12 11.83
N VAL A 20 1.27 -4.41 10.72
CA VAL A 20 0.46 -3.24 10.40
C VAL A 20 -0.14 -3.43 9.02
N TYR A 21 -1.47 -3.55 8.98
CA TYR A 21 -2.24 -3.76 7.77
C TYR A 21 -3.25 -2.64 7.55
N LEU A 22 -3.38 -2.22 6.29
CA LEU A 22 -4.34 -1.23 5.82
C LEU A 22 -5.03 -1.78 4.56
N PRO A 23 -6.01 -2.68 4.72
CA PRO A 23 -6.70 -3.27 3.58
C PRO A 23 -7.42 -2.19 2.75
N SER A 24 -7.38 -2.31 1.42
CA SER A 24 -7.84 -1.28 0.48
C SER A 24 -9.36 -1.25 0.28
N ASP A 25 -10.03 -2.40 0.41
CA ASP A 25 -11.48 -2.50 0.32
C ASP A 25 -12.05 -3.66 1.16
N ARG A 26 -13.36 -3.89 1.03
CA ARG A 26 -14.06 -4.97 1.75
C ARG A 26 -13.62 -6.38 1.35
N PHE A 27 -13.18 -6.59 0.10
CA PHE A 27 -12.74 -7.91 -0.37
C PHE A 27 -11.38 -8.27 0.23
N GLN A 28 -10.42 -7.34 0.17
CA GLN A 28 -9.12 -7.54 0.77
C GLN A 28 -9.22 -7.59 2.30
N THR A 29 -10.09 -6.79 2.92
CA THR A 29 -10.37 -6.87 4.36
C THR A 29 -10.85 -8.27 4.74
N ARG A 30 -11.79 -8.85 4.00
CA ARG A 30 -12.28 -10.21 4.28
C ARG A 30 -11.16 -11.24 4.20
N LYS A 31 -10.35 -11.21 3.14
CA LYS A 31 -9.21 -12.14 2.97
C LYS A 31 -8.19 -12.01 4.09
N LEU A 32 -7.87 -10.78 4.49
CA LEU A 32 -6.99 -10.51 5.62
C LEU A 32 -7.53 -11.07 6.93
N MET A 33 -8.82 -10.87 7.22
CA MET A 33 -9.44 -11.40 8.43
C MET A 33 -9.48 -12.93 8.45
N GLU A 34 -9.74 -13.57 7.31
CA GLU A 34 -9.70 -15.03 7.16
C GLU A 34 -8.27 -15.58 7.42
N ALA A 35 -7.23 -14.89 6.92
CA ALA A 35 -5.84 -15.26 7.15
C ALA A 35 -5.42 -15.06 8.62
N LEU A 36 -5.73 -13.90 9.20
CA LEU A 36 -5.39 -13.57 10.59
C LEU A 36 -6.11 -14.45 11.61
N TYR A 37 -7.29 -14.99 11.28
CA TYR A 37 -7.99 -15.93 12.14
C TYR A 37 -7.22 -17.25 12.34
N GLN A 38 -6.34 -17.60 11.40
CA GLN A 38 -5.49 -18.81 11.45
C GLN A 38 -4.09 -18.52 11.99
N ASP A 39 -3.84 -17.32 12.49
CA ASP A 39 -2.51 -16.83 12.82
C ASP A 39 -2.44 -16.33 14.28
N ASP A 40 -1.34 -16.67 14.94
CA ASP A 40 -1.13 -16.40 16.36
C ASP A 40 -0.33 -15.10 16.61
N GLN A 41 0.11 -14.42 15.56
CA GLN A 41 0.89 -13.19 15.67
C GLN A 41 0.04 -11.94 15.87
N THR A 42 0.55 -10.95 16.60
CA THR A 42 -0.15 -9.68 16.82
C THR A 42 -0.22 -8.86 15.53
N ALA A 43 -1.41 -8.31 15.24
CA ALA A 43 -1.67 -7.44 14.11
C ALA A 43 -2.49 -6.22 14.52
N TYR A 44 -2.11 -5.07 13.98
CA TYR A 44 -2.90 -3.86 13.93
C TYR A 44 -3.51 -3.74 12.53
N ILE A 45 -4.81 -3.48 12.47
CA ILE A 45 -5.54 -3.33 11.21
C ILE A 45 -6.22 -1.95 11.25
N ARG A 46 -5.87 -1.08 10.32
CA ARG A 46 -6.59 0.19 10.13
C ARG A 46 -7.70 0.00 9.12
N VAL A 47 -8.92 0.26 9.54
CA VAL A 47 -10.10 0.24 8.67
C VAL A 47 -10.82 1.58 8.70
N GLY A 48 -11.37 1.94 7.55
CA GLY A 48 -12.18 3.12 7.34
C GLY A 48 -13.46 3.16 8.17
N ARG A 49 -13.98 4.38 8.38
CA ARG A 49 -15.33 4.58 8.92
C ARG A 49 -16.41 4.44 7.84
N TYR A 50 -16.12 4.93 6.64
CA TYR A 50 -17.08 5.03 5.55
C TYR A 50 -16.90 3.89 4.55
N ALA A 51 -17.95 3.61 3.79
CA ALA A 51 -17.82 2.73 2.65
C ALA A 51 -16.90 3.38 1.62
N VAL A 52 -15.93 2.61 1.12
CA VAL A 52 -15.05 2.98 0.01
C VAL A 52 -15.45 2.20 -1.25
N PRO A 53 -15.13 2.71 -2.45
CA PRO A 53 -15.36 1.95 -3.67
C PRO A 53 -14.55 0.65 -3.68
N ASP A 54 -15.08 -0.37 -4.34
CA ASP A 54 -14.39 -1.65 -4.48
C ASP A 54 -13.21 -1.51 -5.45
N VAL A 55 -12.01 -1.93 -5.01
CA VAL A 55 -10.80 -2.04 -5.84
C VAL A 55 -10.73 -3.41 -6.50
N TYR A 56 -11.15 -4.43 -5.76
CA TYR A 56 -11.22 -5.82 -6.16
C TYR A 56 -12.66 -6.27 -6.41
N SER A 57 -12.83 -7.51 -6.84
CA SER A 57 -14.15 -8.15 -6.94
C SER A 57 -14.16 -9.48 -6.19
N GLU A 58 -15.35 -10.06 -6.03
CA GLU A 58 -15.53 -11.35 -5.37
C GLU A 58 -14.67 -12.46 -6.01
N ASP A 59 -14.58 -12.46 -7.34
CA ASP A 59 -13.81 -13.43 -8.12
C ASP A 59 -12.34 -13.01 -8.35
N ASN A 60 -11.97 -11.76 -8.04
CA ASN A 60 -10.66 -11.20 -8.34
C ASN A 60 -10.14 -10.31 -7.19
N CYS A 61 -9.61 -10.97 -6.17
CA CYS A 61 -8.86 -10.37 -5.08
C CYS A 61 -7.64 -11.26 -4.80
N PRO A 62 -6.55 -11.14 -5.60
CA PRO A 62 -5.33 -11.88 -5.33
C PRO A 62 -4.77 -11.43 -3.98
N PHE A 63 -4.62 -12.39 -3.07
CA PHE A 63 -4.23 -12.14 -1.69
C PHE A 63 -3.24 -13.20 -1.23
N GLU A 64 -2.09 -12.73 -0.78
CA GLU A 64 -1.12 -13.51 -0.01
C GLU A 64 -0.73 -12.64 1.20
N MET A 65 -0.79 -13.21 2.41
CA MET A 65 -0.45 -12.48 3.63
C MET A 65 1.00 -11.98 3.51
N ASP A 66 1.24 -10.73 3.92
CA ASP A 66 2.57 -10.09 3.90
C ASP A 66 3.17 -9.87 2.50
N LYS A 67 2.36 -9.98 1.45
CA LYS A 67 2.75 -9.66 0.06
C LYS A 67 1.87 -8.58 -0.53
N ALA A 68 2.50 -7.64 -1.22
CA ALA A 68 1.78 -6.57 -1.90
C ALA A 68 1.10 -7.09 -3.17
N THR A 69 -0.01 -6.46 -3.55
CA THR A 69 -0.75 -6.82 -4.76
C THR A 69 -0.39 -5.86 -5.88
N VAL A 70 0.11 -6.40 -6.99
CA VAL A 70 0.33 -5.62 -8.23
C VAL A 70 -1.00 -5.50 -8.96
N ILE A 71 -1.61 -4.31 -8.93
CA ILE A 71 -2.84 -4.02 -9.67
C ILE A 71 -2.52 -3.75 -11.14
N GLY A 72 -1.38 -3.09 -11.40
CA GLY A 72 -0.91 -2.81 -12.75
C GLY A 72 0.57 -2.44 -12.77
N GLU A 73 1.22 -2.73 -13.90
CA GLU A 73 2.63 -2.41 -14.13
C GLU A 73 2.76 -1.07 -14.88
N GLY A 74 3.82 -0.31 -14.60
CA GLY A 74 4.09 0.98 -15.24
C GLY A 74 5.59 1.23 -15.39
N THR A 75 5.96 1.94 -16.44
CA THR A 75 7.38 2.22 -16.80
C THR A 75 7.77 3.69 -16.64
N ASP A 76 6.80 4.60 -16.56
CA ASP A 76 7.06 6.01 -16.24
C ASP A 76 6.94 6.25 -14.74
N VAL A 77 5.85 5.76 -14.13
CA VAL A 77 5.55 5.98 -12.71
C VAL A 77 5.08 4.69 -12.04
N ALA A 78 5.67 4.38 -10.88
CA ALA A 78 5.14 3.38 -9.95
C ALA A 78 4.42 4.09 -8.80
N ILE A 79 3.12 3.89 -8.68
CA ILE A 79 2.30 4.40 -7.59
C ILE A 79 2.19 3.31 -6.52
N ILE A 80 2.63 3.60 -5.30
CA ILE A 80 2.55 2.68 -4.16
C ILE A 80 1.57 3.28 -3.15
N ALA A 81 0.50 2.57 -2.85
CA ALA A 81 -0.55 3.06 -1.96
C ALA A 81 -1.00 2.00 -0.98
N CYS A 82 -1.65 2.40 0.12
CA CYS A 82 -2.25 1.49 1.09
C CYS A 82 -3.61 2.01 1.58
N GLY A 83 -4.47 1.12 2.06
CA GLY A 83 -5.79 1.47 2.57
C GLY A 83 -6.68 2.13 1.53
N GLU A 84 -7.52 3.05 1.98
CA GLU A 84 -8.50 3.75 1.12
C GLU A 84 -7.86 4.51 -0.05
N MET A 85 -6.58 4.87 0.05
CA MET A 85 -5.87 5.59 -1.02
C MET A 85 -5.57 4.75 -2.25
N VAL A 86 -5.73 3.42 -2.19
CA VAL A 86 -5.49 2.54 -3.34
C VAL A 86 -6.49 2.80 -4.46
N GLU A 87 -7.76 3.09 -4.14
CA GLU A 87 -8.76 3.43 -5.15
C GLU A 87 -8.36 4.69 -5.92
N ALA A 88 -7.97 5.76 -5.19
CA ALA A 88 -7.50 6.99 -5.79
C ALA A 88 -6.22 6.77 -6.65
N ALA A 89 -5.33 5.87 -6.21
CA ALA A 89 -4.15 5.48 -6.98
C ALA A 89 -4.51 4.79 -8.30
N VAL A 90 -5.50 3.89 -8.29
CA VAL A 90 -6.02 3.21 -9.49
C VAL A 90 -6.67 4.21 -10.44
N ALA A 91 -7.50 5.12 -9.93
CA ALA A 91 -8.11 6.18 -10.73
C ALA A 91 -7.05 7.09 -11.38
N ALA A 92 -6.05 7.53 -10.62
CA ALA A 92 -4.95 8.35 -11.13
C ALA A 92 -4.10 7.60 -12.17
N SER A 93 -3.81 6.31 -11.93
CA SER A 93 -3.09 5.48 -12.90
C SER A 93 -3.84 5.38 -14.22
N LYS A 94 -5.16 5.16 -14.18
CA LYS A 94 -5.99 5.11 -15.39
C LYS A 94 -5.90 6.42 -16.18
N GLU A 95 -6.08 7.56 -15.50
CA GLU A 95 -6.03 8.86 -16.15
C GLU A 95 -4.65 9.16 -16.76
N LEU A 96 -3.57 8.82 -16.06
CA LEU A 96 -2.20 8.95 -16.58
C LEU A 96 -1.97 8.09 -17.83
N ASN A 97 -2.44 6.84 -17.81
CA ASN A 97 -2.32 5.94 -18.95
C ASN A 97 -3.12 6.45 -20.17
N GLU A 98 -4.30 7.05 -19.96
CA GLU A 98 -5.09 7.70 -21.03
C GLU A 98 -4.34 8.90 -21.64
N GLN A 99 -3.47 9.56 -20.87
CA GLN A 99 -2.59 10.64 -21.33
C GLN A 99 -1.26 10.13 -21.92
N GLY A 100 -1.07 8.82 -22.03
CA GLY A 100 0.14 8.20 -22.57
C GLY A 100 1.31 8.11 -21.58
N ILE A 101 1.07 8.31 -20.28
CA ILE A 101 2.05 8.14 -19.21
C ILE A 101 1.84 6.75 -18.60
N SER A 102 2.84 5.87 -18.74
CA SER A 102 2.77 4.49 -18.25
C SER A 102 2.85 4.44 -16.72
N ALA A 103 1.69 4.36 -16.07
CA ALA A 103 1.56 4.36 -14.61
C ALA A 103 1.08 2.99 -14.10
N GLY A 104 1.80 2.44 -13.12
CA GLY A 104 1.46 1.20 -12.43
C GLY A 104 1.02 1.46 -11.00
N VAL A 105 0.27 0.52 -10.41
CA VAL A 105 -0.20 0.61 -9.02
C VAL A 105 0.18 -0.65 -8.26
N LEU A 106 0.82 -0.45 -7.10
CA LEU A 106 1.13 -1.45 -6.11
C LEU A 106 0.32 -1.17 -4.84
N ASP A 107 -0.62 -2.07 -4.54
CA ASP A 107 -1.36 -2.07 -3.28
C ASP A 107 -0.49 -2.70 -2.19
N MET A 108 0.03 -1.84 -1.33
CA MET A 108 0.89 -2.16 -0.19
C MET A 108 0.07 -2.22 1.10
N TYR A 109 -1.00 -3.00 1.11
CA TYR A 109 -1.84 -3.18 2.30
C TYR A 109 -1.04 -3.69 3.52
N CYS A 110 0.05 -4.42 3.30
CA CYS A 110 1.00 -4.87 4.33
C CYS A 110 2.12 -3.83 4.50
N VAL A 111 1.93 -2.85 5.38
CA VAL A 111 2.95 -1.82 5.65
C VAL A 111 4.04 -2.36 6.57
N LYS A 112 3.71 -3.28 7.48
CA LYS A 112 4.68 -4.03 8.27
C LYS A 112 4.19 -5.47 8.48
N PRO A 113 4.92 -6.51 8.04
CA PRO A 113 6.14 -6.44 7.24
C PRO A 113 5.86 -5.83 5.85
N LEU A 114 6.79 -5.00 5.38
CA LEU A 114 6.70 -4.39 4.06
C LEU A 114 7.23 -5.37 3.01
N ASP A 115 6.52 -5.54 1.87
CA ASP A 115 7.03 -6.36 0.76
C ASP A 115 8.12 -5.60 -0.02
N GLU A 116 9.34 -5.61 0.53
CA GLU A 116 10.46 -4.86 -0.02
C GLU A 116 10.78 -5.24 -1.46
N GLN A 117 10.63 -6.52 -1.80
CA GLN A 117 10.93 -7.02 -3.14
C GLN A 117 9.93 -6.48 -4.16
N ALA A 118 8.65 -6.34 -3.79
CA ALA A 118 7.68 -5.68 -4.65
C ALA A 118 8.00 -4.19 -4.86
N VAL A 119 8.40 -3.48 -3.80
CA VAL A 119 8.84 -2.07 -3.88
C VAL A 119 10.03 -1.91 -4.83
N ILE A 120 11.06 -2.76 -4.66
CA ILE A 120 12.28 -2.73 -5.49
C ILE A 120 11.92 -2.96 -6.96
N ARG A 121 11.17 -4.03 -7.27
CA ARG A 121 10.77 -4.35 -8.64
C ARG A 121 9.97 -3.22 -9.29
N ALA A 122 9.05 -2.60 -8.56
CA ALA A 122 8.27 -1.47 -9.06
C ALA A 122 9.16 -0.24 -9.33
N ALA A 123 10.07 0.08 -8.41
CA ALA A 123 11.00 1.19 -8.54
C ALA A 123 12.03 1.01 -9.68
N GLU A 124 12.51 -0.22 -9.91
CA GLU A 124 13.47 -0.50 -10.97
C GLU A 124 12.89 -0.27 -12.37
N LYS A 125 11.62 -0.66 -12.56
CA LYS A 125 10.89 -0.54 -13.83
C LYS A 125 10.45 0.89 -14.15
N ALA A 126 10.18 1.69 -13.13
CA ALA A 126 9.67 3.06 -13.29
C ALA A 126 10.77 4.12 -13.23
N LYS A 127 10.48 5.30 -13.80
CA LYS A 127 11.38 6.47 -13.74
C LYS A 127 11.21 7.23 -12.41
N ALA A 128 10.02 7.18 -11.81
CA ALA A 128 9.71 7.78 -10.52
C ALA A 128 8.75 6.91 -9.71
N VAL A 129 8.80 7.07 -8.39
CA VAL A 129 7.89 6.42 -7.44
C VAL A 129 7.04 7.51 -6.78
N ILE A 130 5.73 7.29 -6.71
CA ILE A 130 4.80 8.13 -5.96
C ILE A 130 4.21 7.28 -4.83
N VAL A 131 4.22 7.79 -3.61
CA VAL A 131 3.58 7.12 -2.47
C VAL A 131 2.33 7.88 -2.04
N ILE A 132 1.22 7.16 -1.86
CA ILE A 132 -0.06 7.74 -1.47
C ILE A 132 -0.57 7.03 -0.21
N GLU A 133 -0.69 7.77 0.89
CA GLU A 133 -1.18 7.27 2.17
C GLU A 133 -2.05 8.31 2.89
N GLU A 134 -3.05 7.86 3.63
CA GLU A 134 -3.86 8.71 4.51
C GLU A 134 -3.19 8.83 5.90
N HIS A 135 -1.97 9.35 5.93
CA HIS A 135 -1.16 9.42 7.13
C HIS A 135 -0.17 10.58 7.02
N THR A 136 0.43 10.99 8.14
CA THR A 136 1.51 11.98 8.11
C THR A 136 2.69 11.45 7.28
N ARG A 137 3.41 12.36 6.63
CA ARG A 137 4.59 12.00 5.82
C ARG A 137 5.70 11.30 6.63
N ILE A 138 5.71 11.48 7.95
CA ILE A 138 6.77 10.98 8.84
C ILE A 138 6.38 9.60 9.40
N GLY A 139 7.23 8.60 9.18
CA GLY A 139 7.09 7.27 9.78
C GLY A 139 6.03 6.36 9.14
N GLY A 140 5.28 6.87 8.17
CA GLY A 140 4.32 6.10 7.37
C GLY A 140 4.94 5.31 6.21
N LEU A 141 4.10 4.88 5.28
CA LEU A 141 4.47 4.09 4.11
C LEU A 141 5.56 4.79 3.29
N GLY A 142 5.42 6.10 3.05
CA GLY A 142 6.37 6.89 2.27
C GLY A 142 7.77 6.91 2.88
N SER A 143 7.86 6.96 4.21
CA SER A 143 9.14 6.89 4.92
C SER A 143 9.82 5.53 4.77
N MET A 144 9.05 4.43 4.76
CA MET A 144 9.58 3.07 4.60
C MET A 144 9.98 2.78 3.15
N VAL A 145 9.13 3.18 2.19
CA VAL A 145 9.44 3.08 0.75
C VAL A 145 10.70 3.88 0.41
N CYS A 146 10.84 5.10 0.92
CA CYS A 146 12.05 5.91 0.69
C CYS A 146 13.33 5.18 1.13
N GLN A 147 13.32 4.50 2.27
CA GLN A 147 14.47 3.75 2.76
C GLN A 147 14.85 2.60 1.81
N ILE A 148 13.87 1.81 1.37
CA ILE A 148 14.09 0.68 0.47
C ILE A 148 14.58 1.15 -0.90
N VAL A 149 13.90 2.15 -1.48
CA VAL A 149 14.24 2.69 -2.80
C VAL A 149 15.62 3.33 -2.79
N ALA A 150 15.96 4.10 -1.76
CA ALA A 150 17.28 4.73 -1.64
C ALA A 150 18.42 3.70 -1.51
N ALA A 151 18.18 2.58 -0.81
CA ALA A 151 19.18 1.54 -0.60
C ALA A 151 19.37 0.61 -1.81
N ASN A 152 18.30 0.31 -2.56
CA ASN A 152 18.30 -0.79 -3.53
C ASN A 152 18.08 -0.35 -4.99
N ALA A 153 17.25 0.68 -5.24
CA ALA A 153 16.89 1.11 -6.59
C ALA A 153 16.70 2.63 -6.64
N PRO A 154 17.78 3.44 -6.55
CA PRO A 154 17.65 4.89 -6.38
C PRO A 154 16.80 5.55 -7.47
N ARG A 155 15.67 6.13 -7.07
CA ARG A 155 14.71 6.87 -7.89
C ARG A 155 14.19 8.08 -7.13
N LYS A 156 13.61 9.04 -7.85
CA LYS A 156 12.82 10.09 -7.20
C LYS A 156 11.59 9.44 -6.56
N VAL A 157 11.45 9.58 -5.25
CA VAL A 157 10.25 9.23 -4.49
C VAL A 157 9.54 10.52 -4.11
N THR A 158 8.24 10.62 -4.37
CA THR A 158 7.40 11.77 -4.01
C THR A 158 6.21 11.33 -3.20
#